data_AF-A0A2N5C5A7-F1
#
_entry.id   AF-A0A2N5C5A7-F1
#
_cell.length_a   1.000
_cell.length_b   1.000
_cell.length_c   1.000
_cell.angle_alpha   90.00
_cell.angle_beta   90.00
_cell.angle_gamma   90.00
#
_symmetry.space_group_name_H-M   'P 1'
#
loop_
_entity.id
_entity.type
_entity.pdbx_description
1 polymer ?
#
loop_
_entity_poly.entity_id
_entity_poly.type
_entity_poly.pdbx_seq_one_letter_code
_entity_poly.pdbx_strand_id
1 'polypeptide(L)' 'AVSVAGVWQFSSASLRRARRMWQLERDFDAIPELAALVADLLEEMDDLQAQLRCTSRG' A
#
# COMPACT_ATOMS: atom_id res chain seq x y z
N ALA A 1 -12.20 2.67 3.04
CA ALA A 1 -13.31 1.73 2.75
C ALA A 1 -14.62 2.48 2.95
N VAL A 2 -15.65 2.17 2.17
CA VAL A 2 -17.00 2.71 2.36
C VAL A 2 -17.98 1.54 2.42
N SER A 3 -19.05 1.67 3.21
CA SER A 3 -20.17 0.74 3.19
C SER A 3 -21.30 1.33 2.37
N VAL A 4 -21.78 0.61 1.35
CA VAL A 4 -22.93 1.00 0.53
C VAL A 4 -23.95 -0.13 0.61
N ALA A 5 -25.13 0.16 1.15
CA ALA A 5 -26.21 -0.81 1.36
C ALA A 5 -25.76 -2.09 2.10
N GLY A 6 -24.86 -1.97 3.08
CA GLY A 6 -24.34 -3.09 3.86
C GLY A 6 -23.19 -3.86 3.20
N VAL A 7 -22.74 -3.45 2.02
CA VAL A 7 -21.58 -4.03 1.32
C VAL A 7 -20.36 -3.14 1.48
N TRP A 8 -19.27 -3.70 1.97
CA TRP A 8 -17.98 -3.01 2.03
C TRP A 8 -17.34 -2.91 0.65
N GLN A 9 -16.98 -1.69 0.27
CA GLN A 9 -16.22 -1.39 -0.93
C GLN A 9 -14.85 -0.85 -0.55
N PHE A 10 -13.83 -1.38 -1.21
CA PHE A 10 -12.43 -1.01 -1.02
C PHE A 10 -11.87 -0.53 -2.36
N SER A 11 -11.03 0.51 -2.32
CA SER A 11 -10.29 0.92 -3.51
C SER A 11 -9.23 -0.15 -3.84
N SER A 12 -8.81 -0.18 -5.10
CA SER A 12 -7.69 -1.04 -5.51
C SER A 12 -6.42 -0.75 -4.70
N ALA A 13 -6.19 0.52 -4.32
CA ALA A 13 -5.09 0.91 -3.44
C ALA A 13 -5.19 0.24 -2.06
N SER A 14 -6.37 0.25 -1.42
CA SER A 14 -6.57 -0.43 -0.14
C SER A 14 -6.30 -1.93 -0.21
N LEU A 15 -6.67 -2.60 -1.31
CA LEU A 15 -6.39 -4.02 -1.50
C LEU A 15 -4.91 -4.32 -1.71
N ARG A 16 -4.20 -3.49 -2.50
CA ARG A 16 -2.75 -3.63 -2.69
C ARG A 16 -2.02 -3.46 -1.36
N ARG A 17 -2.41 -2.45 -0.58
CA ARG A 17 -1.85 -2.17 0.73
C ARG A 17 -2.02 -3.35 1.69
N ALA A 18 -3.23 -3.88 1.81
CA ALA A 18 -3.50 -5.05 2.64
C ALA A 18 -2.67 -6.27 2.23
N ARG A 19 -2.46 -6.48 0.93
CA ARG A 19 -1.61 -7.56 0.42
C ARG A 19 -0.14 -7.37 0.76
N ARG A 20 0.39 -6.15 0.67
CA ARG A 20 1.77 -5.82 1.10
C ARG A 20 1.94 -6.06 2.59
N MET A 21 1.00 -5.57 3.42
CA MET A 21 1.04 -5.80 4.87
C MET A 21 1.05 -7.29 5.21
N TRP A 22 0.17 -8.09 4.60
CA TRP A 22 0.15 -9.54 4.81
C TRP A 22 1.47 -10.22 4.40
N GLN A 23 2.09 -9.80 3.30
CA GLN A 23 3.39 -10.32 2.89
C GLN A 23 4.49 -9.96 3.90
N LEU A 24 4.47 -8.74 4.42
CA LEU A 24 5.43 -8.28 5.42
C LEU A 24 5.28 -9.05 6.74
N GLU A 25 4.06 -9.21 7.24
CA GLU A 25 3.76 -10.02 8.42
C GLU A 25 4.25 -11.46 8.23
N ARG A 26 3.97 -12.06 7.07
CA ARG A 26 4.32 -13.46 6.81
C ARG A 26 5.83 -13.69 6.64
N ASP A 27 6.48 -12.85 5.85
CA ASP A 27 7.85 -13.11 5.41
C ASP A 27 8.88 -12.56 6.41
N PHE A 28 8.50 -11.60 7.27
CA PHE A 28 9.37 -10.98 8.26
C PHE A 28 8.92 -11.16 9.72
N ASP A 29 7.85 -11.91 9.98
CA ASP A 29 7.21 -11.98 11.30
C ASP A 29 6.89 -10.58 11.86
N ALA A 30 6.55 -9.66 10.95
CA ALA A 30 6.27 -8.28 11.31
C ALA A 30 4.95 -8.20 12.08
N ILE A 31 4.92 -7.37 13.11
CA ILE A 31 3.66 -6.98 13.74
C ILE A 31 2.84 -6.10 12.77
N PRO A 32 1.51 -6.06 12.87
CA PRO A 32 0.66 -5.29 11.96
C PRO A 32 1.03 -3.81 11.85
N GLU A 33 1.44 -3.19 12.95
CA GLU A 33 1.85 -1.78 13.00
C GLU A 33 3.14 -1.53 12.20
N LEU A 34 4.09 -2.46 12.27
CA LEU A 34 5.34 -2.38 11.51
C LEU A 34 5.07 -2.64 10.02
N ALA A 35 4.22 -3.62 9.71
CA ALA A 35 3.81 -3.89 8.33
C ALA A 35 3.07 -2.70 7.72
N ALA A 36 2.21 -2.02 8.49
CA ALA A 36 1.52 -0.81 8.07
C ALA A 36 2.50 0.34 7.78
N LEU A 37 3.46 0.58 8.68
CA LEU A 37 4.48 1.61 8.51
C LEU A 37 5.34 1.35 7.27
N VAL A 38 5.80 0.12 7.07
CA VAL A 38 6.61 -0.23 5.89
C VAL A 38 5.77 -0.12 4.61
N ALA A 39 4.48 -0.46 4.66
CA ALA A 39 3.58 -0.25 3.52
C ALA A 39 3.44 1.24 3.15
N ASP A 40 3.38 2.15 4.13
CA ASP A 40 3.41 3.60 3.88
C ASP A 40 4.69 4.02 3.15
N LEU A 41 5.85 3.59 3.65
CA LEU A 41 7.14 3.94 3.05
C LEU A 41 7.27 3.40 1.62
N LEU A 42 6.78 2.19 1.36
CA LEU A 42 6.78 1.63 0.00
C LEU A 42 5.85 2.40 -0.95
N GLU A 43 4.72 2.90 -0.47
CA GLU A 43 3.83 3.75 -1.27
C GLU A 43 4.49 5.11 -1.58
N GLU A 44 5.15 5.73 -0.61
CA GLU A 44 5.92 6.96 -0.84
C GLU A 44 7.06 6.74 -1.83
N MET A 45 7.78 5.61 -1.73
CA MET A 45 8.84 5.26 -2.67
C MET A 45 8.31 5.06 -4.09
N ASP A 46 7.16 4.39 -4.24
CA ASP A 46 6.51 4.20 -5.55
C ASP A 46 6.18 5.57 -6.19
N ASP A 47 5.63 6.49 -5.39
CA ASP A 47 5.26 7.84 -5.85
C ASP A 47 6.49 8.67 -6.24
N LEU A 48 7.56 8.62 -5.45
CA LEU A 48 8.82 9.29 -5.75
C LEU A 48 9.46 8.73 -7.03
N GLN A 49 9.46 7.40 -7.20
CA GLN A 49 9.97 6.76 -8.42
C GLN A 49 9.13 7.14 -9.65
N ALA A 50 7.81 7.24 -9.50
CA ALA A 50 6.92 7.66 -10.58
C ALA A 50 7.21 9.12 -11.00
N GLN A 51 7.43 10.01 -10.04
CA GLN A 51 7.80 11.40 -10.30
C GLN A 51 9.13 11.50 -11.06
N LEU A 52 10.17 10.81 -10.59
CA LEU A 52 11.48 10.80 -11.27
C LEU A 52 11.38 10.30 -12.72
N ARG A 53 10.60 9.25 -12.96
CA ARG A 53 10.36 8.70 -14.31
C ARG A 53 9.58 9.66 -15.21
N CYS A 54 8.70 10.47 -14.63
CA CYS A 54 7.96 11.49 -15.35
C CYS A 54 8.89 12.65 -15.73
N THR A 55 9.70 13.13 -14.79
CA THR A 55 10.69 14.19 -15.02
C THR A 55 11.77 13.77 -16.02
N SER A 56 12.19 12.50 -16.03
CA SER A 56 13.18 12.00 -17.00
C SER A 56 12.64 11.80 -18.42
N ARG A 57 11.31 11.93 -18.63
CA ARG A 57 10.65 11.77 -19.94
C ARG A 57 10.22 13.11 -20.56
N GLY A 58 10.46 14.23 -19.88
CA GLY A 58 10.33 15.59 -20.41
C GLY A 58 11.68 16.18 -20.79
#